data_AF-A0A7R6WYS2-F1
#
_entry.id   AF-A0A7R6WYS2-F1
#
_cell.length_a   1.000
_cell.length_b   1.000
_cell.length_c   1.000
_cell.angle_alpha   90.00
_cell.angle_beta   90.00
_cell.angle_gamma   90.00
#
_symmetry.space_group_name_H-M   'P 1'
#
loop_
_entity.id
_entity.type
_entity.pdbx_description
1 polymer ?
#
loop_
_entity_poly.entity_id
_entity_poly.type
_entity_poly.pdbx_seq_one_letter_code
_entity_poly.pdbx_strand_id
1 'polypeptide(L)'
;MGFSGATFAEAEVTTSEECQEDQPGLQLRPFVWLKANGKAGRDDFGIATPFRLVISKRILDLLESLGIPFAVVEPYDGQQEWDCGDGGRVIRWGRFGS
;
A
#
# COMPACT_ATOMS: atom_id res chain seq x y z
N MET A 1 15.16 -12.47 -5.52
CA MET A 1 14.05 -11.71 -6.15
C MET A 1 13.54 -10.72 -5.12
N GLY A 2 13.67 -9.43 -5.37
CA GLY A 2 13.21 -8.36 -4.48
C GLY A 2 12.34 -7.39 -5.27
N PHE A 3 11.51 -6.63 -4.58
CA PHE A 3 10.70 -5.56 -5.16
C PHE A 3 11.37 -4.20 -4.95
N SER A 4 11.21 -3.28 -5.89
CA SER A 4 11.85 -1.95 -5.85
C SER A 4 10.90 -0.87 -5.35
N GLY A 5 11.47 0.26 -4.92
CA GLY A 5 10.67 1.44 -4.55
C GLY A 5 9.96 1.37 -3.20
N ALA A 6 10.24 0.36 -2.37
CA ALA A 6 9.77 0.33 -0.99
C ALA A 6 10.86 -0.13 -0.01
N THR A 7 10.79 0.38 1.21
CA THR A 7 11.56 -0.12 2.35
C THR A 7 10.63 -0.45 3.51
N PHE A 8 11.06 -1.35 4.38
CA PHE A 8 10.34 -1.67 5.62
C PHE A 8 11.02 -1.02 6.81
N ALA A 9 10.22 -0.56 7.76
CA ALA A 9 10.70 -0.06 9.04
C ALA A 9 9.83 -0.60 10.18
N GLU A 10 10.37 -0.57 11.39
CA GLU A 10 9.63 -0.90 12.60
C GLU A 10 8.44 0.05 12.78
N ALA A 11 7.28 -0.52 13.11
CA ALA A 11 6.08 0.25 13.44
C ALA A 11 5.83 0.20 14.95
N GLU A 12 5.63 1.37 15.55
CA GLU A 12 5.08 1.45 16.90
C GLU A 12 3.58 1.16 16.83
N VAL A 13 3.13 0.21 17.64
CA VAL A 13 1.75 -0.27 17.63
C VAL A 13 1.17 -0.14 19.02
N THR A 14 0.07 0.59 19.12
CA THR A 14 -0.71 0.76 20.35
C THR A 14 -2.14 0.36 20.10
N THR A 15 -2.74 -0.33 21.07
CA THR A 15 -4.16 -0.68 21.07
C THR A 15 -4.94 0.38 21.84
N SER A 16 -6.07 0.84 21.31
CA SER A 16 -7.01 1.66 22.06
C SER A 16 -7.68 0.86 23.19
N GLU A 17 -8.25 1.57 24.16
CA GLU A 17 -9.04 0.98 25.25
C GLU A 17 -10.19 0.12 24.71
N GLU A 18 -10.93 0.63 23.72
CA GLU A 18 -12.01 -0.11 23.03
C GLU A 18 -11.52 -1.45 22.45
N CYS A 19 -10.35 -1.48 21.79
CA CYS A 19 -9.79 -2.74 21.28
C CYS A 19 -9.44 -3.74 22.39
N GLN A 20 -9.00 -3.26 23.55
CA GLN A 20 -8.65 -4.11 24.68
C GLN A 20 -9.89 -4.67 25.39
N GLU A 21 -10.99 -3.91 25.43
CA GLU A 21 -12.27 -4.36 25.96
C GLU A 21 -12.95 -5.38 25.03
N ASP A 22 -12.95 -5.13 23.73
CA ASP A 22 -13.59 -6.01 22.73
C ASP A 22 -12.78 -7.31 22.51
N GLN A 23 -11.44 -7.23 22.60
CA GLN A 23 -10.53 -8.36 22.40
C GLN A 23 -9.46 -8.44 23.51
N PRO A 24 -9.85 -8.84 24.74
CA PRO A 24 -8.93 -8.95 25.85
C PRO A 24 -7.88 -10.03 25.60
N GLY A 25 -6.60 -9.68 25.78
CA GLY A 25 -5.47 -10.59 25.59
C GLY A 25 -5.01 -10.75 24.13
N LEU A 26 -5.45 -9.89 23.22
CA LEU A 26 -5.01 -9.89 21.83
C LEU A 26 -3.50 -9.71 21.72
N GLN A 27 -2.82 -10.73 21.21
CA GLN A 27 -1.42 -10.66 20.80
C GLN A 27 -1.36 -10.21 19.35
N LEU A 28 -1.05 -8.93 19.14
CA LEU A 28 -0.86 -8.38 17.82
C LEU A 28 0.37 -9.00 17.15
N ARG A 29 0.21 -9.40 15.89
CA ARG A 29 1.36 -9.81 15.06
C ARG A 29 2.29 -8.61 14.86
N PRO A 30 3.59 -8.85 14.60
CA PRO A 30 4.51 -7.77 14.29
C PRO A 30 4.01 -6.98 13.08
N PHE A 31 3.86 -5.66 13.24
CA PHE A 31 3.57 -4.76 12.15
C PHE A 31 4.85 -4.07 11.69
N VAL A 32 4.94 -3.84 10.39
CA VAL A 32 6.03 -3.08 9.77
C VAL A 32 5.44 -1.98 8.90
N TRP A 33 6.10 -0.83 8.88
CA TRP A 33 5.78 0.24 7.95
C TRP A 33 6.30 -0.10 6.56
N LEU A 34 5.42 -0.13 5.56
CA LEU A 34 5.78 -0.09 4.15
C LEU A 34 6.01 1.37 3.73
N LYS A 35 7.27 1.77 3.57
CA LYS A 35 7.66 3.11 3.11
C LYS A 35 7.88 3.10 1.61
N ALA A 36 6.91 3.59 0.85
CA ALA A 36 7.02 3.72 -0.60
C ALA A 36 7.86 4.96 -0.95
N ASN A 37 9.08 4.72 -1.47
CA ASN A 37 10.07 5.75 -1.80
C ASN A 37 10.43 5.74 -3.30
N GLY A 38 9.85 4.83 -4.08
CA GLY A 38 10.13 4.67 -5.50
C GLY A 38 9.33 5.61 -6.39
N LYS A 39 9.67 5.59 -7.68
CA LYS A 39 8.99 6.38 -8.70
C LYS A 39 7.79 5.63 -9.27
N ALA A 40 6.60 6.22 -9.13
CA ALA A 40 5.37 5.67 -9.71
C ALA A 40 5.52 5.44 -11.22
N GLY A 41 5.09 4.27 -11.70
CA GLY A 41 5.21 3.86 -13.11
C GLY A 41 6.61 3.35 -13.51
N ARG A 42 7.60 3.37 -12.62
CA ARG A 42 8.94 2.81 -12.86
C ARG A 42 9.30 1.71 -11.86
N ASP A 43 9.09 1.99 -10.59
CA ASP A 43 9.36 1.05 -9.50
C ASP A 43 8.12 0.22 -9.16
N ASP A 44 8.33 -0.91 -8.47
CA ASP A 44 7.23 -1.77 -7.99
C ASP A 44 6.30 -1.06 -7.00
N PHE A 45 6.83 -0.08 -6.25
CA PHE A 45 6.10 0.81 -5.36
C PHE A 45 6.50 2.26 -5.63
N GLY A 46 5.52 3.16 -5.66
CA GLY A 46 5.77 4.59 -5.72
C GLY A 46 4.56 5.42 -5.28
N ILE A 47 4.80 6.70 -4.99
CA ILE A 47 3.75 7.64 -4.62
C ILE A 47 3.54 8.62 -5.78
N ALA A 48 2.32 8.70 -6.31
CA ALA A 48 1.91 9.66 -7.32
C ALA A 48 1.06 10.78 -6.71
N THR A 49 1.09 11.97 -7.30
CA THR A 49 0.29 13.09 -6.81
C THR A 49 -1.21 12.88 -7.07
N PRO A 50 -2.10 13.25 -6.12
CA PRO A 50 -1.82 13.61 -4.73
C PRO A 50 -1.80 12.38 -3.80
N PHE A 51 -0.61 11.97 -3.34
CA PHE A 51 -0.38 10.89 -2.35
C PHE A 51 -1.07 9.54 -2.62
N ARG A 52 -1.16 9.15 -3.89
CA ARG A 52 -1.73 7.87 -4.33
C ARG A 52 -0.62 6.82 -4.43
N LEU A 53 -0.83 5.65 -3.81
CA LEU A 53 0.10 4.53 -3.92
C LEU A 53 -0.05 3.89 -5.30
N VAL A 54 1.01 3.89 -6.08
CA VAL A 54 1.11 3.19 -7.37
C VAL A 54 1.96 1.96 -7.16
N ILE A 55 1.46 0.83 -7.63
CA ILE A 55 2.17 -0.45 -7.57
C ILE A 55 2.19 -1.14 -8.92
N SER A 56 3.20 -2.00 -9.12
CA SER A 56 3.23 -2.88 -10.28
C SER A 56 2.18 -3.98 -10.18
N LYS A 57 1.80 -4.54 -11.33
CA LYS A 57 0.85 -5.67 -11.39
C LYS A 57 1.29 -6.86 -10.52
N ARG A 58 2.59 -7.18 -10.53
CA ARG A 58 3.14 -8.29 -9.73
C ARG A 58 2.92 -8.10 -8.23
N ILE A 59 3.08 -6.86 -7.73
CA ILE A 59 2.80 -6.55 -6.34
C ILE A 59 1.30 -6.65 -6.06
N LEU A 60 0.46 -6.17 -6.97
CA LEU A 60 -0.98 -6.27 -6.79
C LEU A 60 -1.42 -7.73 -6.70
N ASP A 61 -0.98 -8.60 -7.61
CA ASP A 61 -1.32 -10.03 -7.60
C ASP A 61 -0.87 -10.69 -6.28
N LEU A 62 0.29 -10.29 -5.73
CA LEU A 62 0.76 -10.74 -4.41
C LEU A 62 -0.15 -10.24 -3.27
N LEU A 63 -0.53 -8.97 -3.27
CA LEU A 63 -1.42 -8.40 -2.25
C LEU A 63 -2.83 -9.01 -2.31
N GLU A 64 -3.35 -9.28 -3.51
CA GLU A 64 -4.63 -9.98 -3.71
C GLU A 64 -4.55 -11.41 -3.16
N SER A 65 -3.43 -12.11 -3.36
CA SER A 65 -3.21 -13.46 -2.80
C SER A 65 -3.17 -13.48 -1.26
N LEU A 66 -2.74 -12.37 -0.66
CA LEU A 66 -2.74 -12.17 0.79
C LEU A 66 -4.11 -11.75 1.34
N GLY A 67 -5.10 -11.56 0.46
CA GLY A 67 -6.48 -11.28 0.82
C GLY A 67 -6.66 -9.92 1.47
N ILE A 68 -6.03 -8.86 0.93
CA ILE A 68 -6.28 -7.49 1.41
C ILE A 68 -7.73 -7.11 1.09
N PRO A 69 -8.62 -7.06 2.09
CA PRO A 69 -9.97 -6.63 1.86
C PRO A 69 -9.96 -5.09 1.88
N PHE A 70 -10.79 -4.46 1.04
CA PHE A 70 -11.10 -3.01 1.09
C PHE A 70 -10.14 -2.02 0.39
N ALA A 71 -9.27 -2.45 -0.52
CA ALA A 71 -8.54 -1.54 -1.40
C ALA A 71 -9.32 -1.25 -2.70
N VAL A 72 -9.53 0.02 -3.06
CA VAL A 72 -10.01 0.38 -4.40
C VAL A 72 -8.81 0.44 -5.33
N VAL A 73 -8.82 -0.36 -6.40
CA VAL A 73 -7.74 -0.45 -7.37
C VAL A 73 -8.19 0.15 -8.70
N GLU A 74 -7.43 1.12 -9.20
CA GLU A 74 -7.68 1.81 -10.48
C GLU A 74 -6.44 1.69 -11.39
N PRO A 75 -6.58 1.72 -12.72
CA PRO A 75 -5.43 1.86 -13.61
C PRO A 75 -4.68 3.18 -13.36
N TYR A 76 -3.36 3.15 -13.56
CA TYR A 76 -2.48 4.32 -13.50
C TYR A 76 -1.94 4.62 -14.89
N ASP A 77 -2.51 5.65 -15.54
CA ASP A 77 -2.15 6.07 -16.91
C ASP A 77 -0.94 7.03 -16.98
N GLY A 78 -0.13 7.11 -15.92
CA GLY A 78 1.21 7.71 -16.03
C GLY A 78 1.26 9.21 -16.38
N GLN A 79 0.24 10.02 -16.06
CA GLN A 79 0.29 11.47 -16.29
C GLN A 79 1.23 12.20 -15.30
N GLN A 80 2.53 11.95 -15.41
CA GLN A 80 3.57 12.97 -15.30
C GLN A 80 4.70 12.59 -16.26
N GLU A 81 4.54 13.07 -17.50
CA GLU A 81 5.58 13.34 -18.50
C GLU A 81 6.67 12.28 -18.60
N TRP A 82 6.39 11.18 -19.30
CA TRP A 82 7.23 10.52 -20.33
C TRP A 82 6.38 9.38 -20.93
N ASP A 83 6.00 9.54 -22.20
CA ASP A 83 5.19 8.63 -23.00
C ASP A 83 5.98 7.35 -23.30
N CYS A 84 5.76 6.30 -22.50
CA CYS A 84 6.07 4.91 -22.83
C CYS A 84 4.99 4.05 -22.17
N GLY A 85 4.03 3.59 -22.97
CA GLY A 85 2.87 2.82 -22.51
C GLY A 85 3.24 1.53 -21.80
N ASP A 86 3.23 1.55 -20.47
CA ASP A 86 2.97 0.37 -19.64
C ASP A 86 2.19 0.81 -18.40
N GLY A 87 0.91 0.42 -18.35
CA GLY A 87 -0.06 0.88 -17.37
C GLY A 87 0.25 0.36 -15.96
N GLY A 88 0.56 1.27 -15.04
CA GLY A 88 0.62 0.93 -13.60
C GLY A 88 -0.80 0.75 -13.04
N ARG A 89 -0.92 0.41 -11.75
CA ARG A 89 -2.21 0.48 -11.02
C ARG A 89 -2.06 1.30 -9.74
N VAL A 90 -3.11 2.02 -9.39
CA VAL A 90 -3.23 2.85 -8.20
C VAL A 90 -4.06 2.13 -7.15
N ILE A 91 -3.60 2.11 -5.91
CA ILE A 91 -4.40 1.73 -4.74
C ILE A 91 -4.86 2.99 -4.02
N ARG A 92 -6.18 3.09 -3.78
CA ARG A 92 -6.79 4.09 -2.91
C ARG A 92 -7.40 3.39 -1.69
N TRP A 93 -6.91 3.76 -0.51
CA TRP A 93 -7.54 3.41 0.76
C TRP A 93 -8.67 4.39 1.04
N GLY A 94 -9.88 3.87 1.32
CA GLY A 94 -11.04 4.70 1.67
C GLY A 94 -10.85 5.41 3.00
N ARG A 95 -11.27 6.69 3.11
CA ARG A 95 -11.48 7.33 4.41
C ARG A 95 -12.66 6.64 5.08
N PHE A 96 -12.46 6.05 6.25
CA PHE A 96 -13.55 5.85 7.20
C PHE A 96 -13.69 7.14 8.00
N GLY A 97 -14.83 7.80 7.87
CA GLY A 97 -15.19 9.02 8.57
C GLY A 97 -16.60 9.40 8.15
N SER A 98 -17.57 9.02 8.98
CA SER A 98 -18.95 9.53 8.95
C SER A 98 -19.01 10.96 9.48
#